data_AF-K9RAC5-F1
#
_entry.id   AF-K9RAC5-F1
#
_cell.length_a   1.000
_cell.length_b   1.000
_cell.length_c   1.000
_cell.angle_alpha   90.00
_cell.angle_beta   90.00
_cell.angle_gamma   90.00
#
_symmetry.space_group_name_H-M   'P 1'
#
loop_
_entity.id
_entity.type
_entity.pdbx_description
1 polymer ?
#
loop_
_entity_poly.entity_id
_entity_poly.type
_entity_poly.pdbx_seq_one_letter_code
_entity_poly.pdbx_strand_id
1 'polypeptide(L)'
;MIRPWQITSFSLLMLITPLFGVSTSESFSLVIPIHRNYLVNELFSDINSPGNIAICHAEGNCQKNGAFTSLYYGHIDPSKLGGKRVLNQGFCSDYGKSKAGDINAANRGCLRRMQSRLPRLTNLFKQQNIDIKQHKTAFVNSVDLWNQAAPRVSDNFPKLYAANIRYGLPVDSAIRNARVDAFNHRARGLFNICGREPYYINRLAFYQKYSRSWKRKCIDIDQNRRRLAINAALKNKGVFD
;
A
#
# COMPACT_ATOMS: atom_id res chain seq x y z
N MET A 1 36.73 31.17 66.94
CA MET A 1 37.90 30.27 66.89
C MET A 1 38.43 30.20 65.47
N ILE A 2 39.66 30.71 65.30
CA ILE A 2 40.74 30.28 64.39
C ILE A 2 40.40 30.01 62.91
N ARG A 3 40.88 30.91 62.02
CA ARG A 3 41.21 30.61 60.61
C ARG A 3 42.51 29.78 60.55
N PRO A 4 42.73 29.00 59.49
CA PRO A 4 43.89 29.34 58.65
C PRO A 4 43.82 29.06 57.12
N TRP A 5 44.34 30.03 56.34
CA TRP A 5 45.32 29.94 55.22
C TRP A 5 44.99 29.09 53.95
N GLN A 6 44.85 29.65 52.74
CA GLN A 6 45.83 30.24 51.77
C GLN A 6 46.43 29.26 50.72
N ILE A 7 46.21 29.61 49.44
CA ILE A 7 47.07 29.46 48.22
C ILE A 7 47.34 28.01 47.74
N THR A 8 47.05 27.59 46.49
CA THR A 8 47.80 27.91 45.25
C THR A 8 46.98 27.73 43.96
N SER A 9 47.24 28.66 43.04
CA SER A 9 46.90 28.64 41.61
C SER A 9 47.46 27.41 40.88
N PHE A 10 46.67 26.84 39.96
CA PHE A 10 47.18 26.17 38.77
C PHE A 10 46.31 26.57 37.58
N SER A 11 46.87 27.41 36.72
CA SER A 11 46.36 27.66 35.38
C SER A 11 46.71 26.45 34.52
N LEU A 12 45.71 25.80 33.93
CA LEU A 12 45.92 24.99 32.73
C LEU A 12 45.06 25.58 31.61
N LEU A 13 45.75 26.27 30.72
CA LEU A 13 45.26 26.69 29.42
C LEU A 13 45.04 25.43 28.58
N MET A 14 43.81 25.15 28.17
CA MET A 14 43.51 24.26 27.05
C MET A 14 42.56 25.00 26.12
N LEU A 15 43.13 25.45 25.00
CA LEU A 15 42.41 25.89 23.82
C LEU A 15 41.46 24.78 23.36
N ILE A 16 40.16 25.07 23.32
CA ILE A 16 39.23 24.33 22.45
C ILE A 16 38.41 25.36 21.67
N THR A 17 38.63 25.35 20.37
CA THR A 17 37.93 26.09 19.32
C THR A 17 36.41 25.82 19.34
N PRO A 18 35.55 26.79 19.00
CA PRO A 18 34.13 26.53 18.79
C PRO A 18 33.97 25.92 17.40
N LEU A 19 33.81 24.60 17.31
CA LEU A 19 33.23 23.97 16.13
C LEU A 19 31.72 24.13 16.23
N PHE A 20 31.18 25.05 15.42
CA PHE A 20 29.77 25.16 15.13
C PHE A 20 29.25 23.78 14.71
N GLY A 21 28.42 23.19 15.57
CA GLY A 21 27.71 21.95 15.29
C GLY A 21 26.72 22.18 14.16
N VAL A 22 27.09 21.74 12.95
CA VAL A 22 26.12 21.51 11.89
C VAL A 22 25.29 20.30 12.32
N SER A 23 24.07 20.56 12.77
CA SER A 23 23.05 19.53 12.99
C SER A 23 22.61 18.98 11.63
N THR A 24 23.36 18.03 11.07
CA THR A 24 22.83 17.13 10.04
C THR A 24 22.00 16.06 10.74
N SER A 25 20.67 16.18 10.64
CA SER A 25 19.77 15.08 10.94
C SER A 25 19.92 14.01 9.85
N GLU A 26 21.00 13.23 9.90
CA GLU A 26 21.10 12.00 9.14
C GLU A 26 20.17 10.99 9.77
N SER A 27 18.94 10.92 9.26
CA SER A 27 18.08 9.77 9.43
C SER A 27 18.77 8.58 8.77
N PHE A 28 19.57 7.84 9.53
CA PHE A 28 20.04 6.51 9.17
C PHE A 28 18.82 5.59 9.06
N SER A 29 18.22 5.57 7.87
CA SER A 29 17.30 4.52 7.45
C SER A 29 18.14 3.27 7.23
N LEU A 30 18.31 2.47 8.28
CA LEU A 30 18.91 1.14 8.16
C LEU A 30 18.01 0.30 7.24
N VAL A 31 18.35 0.25 5.94
CA VAL A 31 17.66 -0.58 4.94
C VAL A 31 18.10 -2.03 5.16
N ILE A 32 17.49 -2.72 6.12
CA ILE A 32 17.62 -4.18 6.22
C ILE A 32 16.85 -4.78 5.04
N PRO A 33 17.45 -5.64 4.18
CA PRO A 33 16.74 -6.27 3.08
C PRO A 33 15.57 -7.10 3.61
N ILE A 34 14.35 -6.63 3.35
CA ILE A 34 13.10 -7.25 3.80
C ILE A 34 12.82 -8.50 2.96
N HIS A 35 13.35 -8.53 1.75
CA HIS A 35 13.33 -9.64 0.82
C HIS A 35 14.70 -9.78 0.14
N ARG A 36 15.12 -11.01 -0.21
CA ARG A 36 16.34 -11.25 -1.02
C ARG A 36 16.25 -10.72 -2.46
N ASN A 37 15.13 -10.13 -2.85
CA ASN A 37 14.88 -9.64 -4.20
C ASN A 37 14.93 -8.11 -4.19
N TYR A 38 15.91 -7.54 -4.89
CA TYR A 38 16.13 -6.10 -4.97
C TYR A 38 14.89 -5.32 -5.43
N LEU A 39 14.19 -5.80 -6.48
CA LEU A 39 12.96 -5.18 -6.98
C LEU A 39 11.87 -5.12 -5.90
N VAL A 40 11.74 -6.18 -5.12
CA VAL A 40 10.73 -6.26 -4.06
C VAL A 40 11.02 -5.22 -2.97
N ASN A 41 12.29 -5.03 -2.62
CA ASN A 41 12.68 -3.98 -1.68
C ASN A 41 12.47 -2.59 -2.29
N GLU A 42 12.87 -2.37 -3.54
CA GLU A 42 12.68 -1.10 -4.25
C GLU A 42 11.20 -0.67 -4.26
N LEU A 43 10.28 -1.61 -4.49
CA LEU A 43 8.85 -1.32 -4.57
C LEU A 43 8.18 -1.17 -3.18
N PHE A 44 8.72 -1.77 -2.12
CA PHE A 44 7.98 -1.95 -0.85
C PHE A 44 8.81 -1.81 0.45
N SER A 45 10.02 -1.22 0.43
CA SER A 45 10.86 -1.03 1.62
C SER A 45 10.19 -0.21 2.71
N ASP A 46 9.50 0.86 2.32
CA ASP A 46 8.92 1.85 3.22
C ASP A 46 7.68 2.50 2.60
N ILE A 47 7.01 3.36 3.36
CA ILE A 47 5.77 4.04 2.94
C ILE A 47 5.92 4.87 1.66
N ASN A 48 7.12 5.37 1.36
CA ASN A 48 7.42 6.21 0.22
C ASN A 48 7.91 5.41 -1.00
N SER A 49 8.11 4.10 -0.87
CA SER A 49 8.44 3.25 -2.02
C SER A 49 7.35 3.29 -3.09
N PRO A 50 7.70 3.22 -4.39
CA PRO A 50 6.74 3.37 -5.49
C PRO A 50 5.52 2.44 -5.41
N GLY A 51 5.70 1.18 -4.99
CA GLY A 51 4.61 0.22 -4.82
C GLY A 51 3.65 0.60 -3.69
N ASN A 52 4.17 1.09 -2.56
CA ASN A 52 3.34 1.55 -1.44
C ASN A 52 2.61 2.87 -1.76
N ILE A 53 3.25 3.80 -2.47
CA ILE A 53 2.57 5.01 -2.97
C ILE A 53 1.44 4.63 -3.94
N ALA A 54 1.68 3.68 -4.84
CA ALA A 54 0.65 3.23 -5.78
C ALA A 54 -0.56 2.60 -5.09
N ILE A 55 -0.34 1.80 -4.05
CA ILE A 55 -1.43 1.24 -3.23
C ILE A 55 -2.15 2.36 -2.47
N CYS A 56 -1.42 3.30 -1.87
CA CYS A 56 -2.00 4.44 -1.15
C CYS A 56 -2.88 5.31 -2.06
N HIS A 57 -2.44 5.53 -3.30
CA HIS A 57 -3.22 6.25 -4.28
C HIS A 57 -4.49 5.47 -4.71
N ALA A 58 -4.40 4.14 -4.82
CA ALA A 58 -5.55 3.29 -5.15
C ALA A 58 -6.62 3.26 -4.05
N GLU A 59 -6.21 3.34 -2.78
CA GLU A 59 -7.09 3.55 -1.62
C GLU A 59 -7.74 4.94 -1.63
N GLY A 60 -7.06 5.95 -2.19
CA GLY A 60 -7.46 7.36 -2.13
C GLY A 60 -6.81 8.13 -0.96
N ASN A 61 -5.95 7.47 -0.19
CA ASN A 61 -5.23 8.09 0.94
C ASN A 61 -4.04 8.94 0.47
N CYS A 62 -3.58 8.76 -0.77
CA CYS A 62 -2.54 9.58 -1.38
C CYS A 62 -2.98 10.12 -2.75
N GLN A 63 -2.41 11.25 -3.13
CA GLN A 63 -2.29 11.67 -4.52
C GLN A 63 -1.28 10.80 -5.26
N LYS A 64 -1.27 10.84 -6.60
CA LYS A 64 -0.36 10.04 -7.44
C LYS A 64 1.13 10.27 -7.18
N ASN A 65 1.50 11.43 -6.64
CA ASN A 65 2.87 11.80 -6.27
C ASN A 65 3.28 11.32 -4.87
N GLY A 66 2.35 10.77 -4.08
CA GLY A 66 2.56 10.35 -2.70
C GLY A 66 2.15 11.36 -1.63
N ALA A 67 1.69 12.56 -2.00
CA ALA A 67 1.15 13.51 -1.03
C ALA A 67 -0.13 12.96 -0.39
N PHE A 68 -0.24 13.02 0.94
CA PHE A 68 -1.41 12.49 1.65
C PHE A 68 -2.66 13.32 1.41
N THR A 69 -3.81 12.66 1.29
CA THR A 69 -5.14 13.29 1.26
C THR A 69 -5.71 13.37 2.67
N SER A 70 -6.89 13.98 2.84
CA SER A 70 -7.59 13.98 4.13
C SER A 70 -7.93 12.56 4.62
N LEU A 71 -8.16 11.60 3.71
CA LEU A 71 -8.53 10.22 4.06
C LEU A 71 -7.42 9.48 4.82
N TYR A 72 -6.16 9.85 4.60
CA TYR A 72 -5.00 9.32 5.32
C TYR A 72 -5.09 9.56 6.83
N TYR A 73 -5.61 10.72 7.25
CA TYR A 73 -5.67 11.11 8.65
C TYR A 73 -6.85 10.49 9.39
N GLY A 74 -7.77 9.82 8.69
CA GLY A 74 -8.92 9.17 9.29
C GLY A 74 -10.18 9.31 8.45
N HIS A 75 -10.85 8.20 8.18
CA HIS A 75 -12.22 8.17 7.68
C HIS A 75 -12.95 6.95 8.25
N ILE A 76 -14.28 7.02 8.31
CA ILE A 76 -15.07 5.87 8.76
C ILE A 76 -15.20 4.88 7.60
N ASP A 77 -14.77 3.64 7.83
CA ASP A 77 -14.92 2.58 6.85
C ASP A 77 -16.42 2.35 6.56
N PRO A 78 -16.84 2.37 5.29
CA PRO A 78 -18.23 2.15 4.90
C PRO A 78 -18.69 0.70 5.14
N SER A 79 -17.77 -0.22 5.42
CA SER A 79 -18.00 -1.60 5.85
C SER A 79 -18.02 -1.67 7.39
N LYS A 80 -19.11 -2.22 7.93
CA LYS A 80 -19.21 -2.48 9.37
C LYS A 80 -18.47 -3.78 9.68
N LEU A 81 -17.35 -3.71 10.40
CA LEU A 81 -16.71 -4.89 11.00
C LEU A 81 -17.44 -5.23 12.30
N GLY A 82 -18.11 -6.38 12.35
CA GLY A 82 -18.88 -6.80 13.53
C GLY A 82 -19.99 -5.82 13.93
N GLY A 83 -20.54 -5.05 12.98
CA GLY A 83 -21.60 -4.07 13.24
C GLY A 83 -21.12 -2.68 13.72
N LYS A 84 -19.82 -2.50 13.99
CA LYS A 84 -19.25 -1.24 14.50
C LYS A 84 -18.67 -0.37 13.38
N ARG A 85 -18.75 0.95 13.55
CA ARG A 85 -18.02 1.93 12.73
C ARG A 85 -16.53 1.80 13.06
N VAL A 86 -15.71 1.71 12.04
CA VAL A 86 -14.26 1.54 12.19
C VAL A 86 -13.57 2.76 11.61
N LEU A 87 -12.66 3.35 12.38
CA LEU A 87 -11.78 4.39 11.86
C LEU A 87 -10.67 3.72 11.04
N ASN A 88 -10.54 4.14 9.79
CA ASN A 88 -9.48 3.75 8.90
C ASN A 88 -8.53 4.93 8.71
N GLN A 89 -7.23 4.72 8.87
CA GLN A 89 -6.19 5.76 8.82
C GLN A 89 -4.86 5.17 8.33
N GLY A 90 -3.92 6.02 7.92
CA GLY A 90 -2.63 5.63 7.34
C GLY A 90 -2.69 5.42 5.82
N PHE A 91 -1.58 4.94 5.24
CA PHE A 91 -1.46 4.85 3.77
C PHE A 91 -2.22 3.67 3.13
N CYS A 92 -2.63 2.66 3.90
CA CYS A 92 -3.38 1.51 3.41
C CYS A 92 -4.66 1.31 4.23
N SER A 93 -5.42 0.24 3.96
CA SER A 93 -6.56 -0.11 4.80
C SER A 93 -6.11 -0.73 6.13
N ASP A 94 -6.16 0.06 7.20
CA ASP A 94 -5.86 -0.37 8.57
C ASP A 94 -6.98 -1.24 9.15
N TYR A 95 -8.24 -1.09 8.68
CA TYR A 95 -9.42 -1.76 9.24
C TYR A 95 -9.54 -1.59 10.77
N GLY A 96 -9.09 -0.45 11.31
CA GLY A 96 -9.11 -0.14 12.74
C GLY A 96 -8.24 -1.04 13.61
N LYS A 97 -7.17 -1.60 13.06
CA LYS A 97 -6.19 -2.38 13.82
C LYS A 97 -5.27 -1.47 14.64
N SER A 98 -5.12 -0.21 14.26
CA SER A 98 -4.45 0.81 15.05
C SER A 98 -5.40 1.45 16.06
N LYS A 99 -4.84 1.94 17.18
CA LYS A 99 -5.59 2.81 18.09
C LYS A 99 -5.97 4.08 17.33
N ALA A 100 -7.22 4.53 17.49
CA ALA A 100 -7.69 5.76 16.84
C ALA A 100 -6.74 6.94 17.10
N GLY A 101 -6.33 7.63 16.04
CA GLY A 101 -5.39 8.75 16.09
C GLY A 101 -3.90 8.36 16.08
N ASP A 102 -3.53 7.09 16.26
CA ASP A 102 -2.14 6.64 16.12
C ASP A 102 -1.78 6.29 14.66
N ILE A 103 -1.59 7.35 13.86
CA ILE A 103 -1.23 7.24 12.44
C ILE A 103 0.08 6.47 12.24
N ASN A 104 1.05 6.64 13.14
CA ASN A 104 2.34 5.96 13.04
C ASN A 104 2.20 4.44 13.25
N ALA A 105 1.36 4.01 14.19
CA ALA A 105 1.03 2.60 14.34
C ALA A 105 0.29 2.04 13.11
N ALA A 106 -0.65 2.81 12.55
CA ALA A 106 -1.35 2.43 11.32
C ALA A 106 -0.38 2.22 10.15
N ASN A 107 0.54 3.16 9.92
CA ASN A 107 1.56 3.05 8.88
C ASN A 107 2.48 1.83 9.08
N ARG A 108 2.97 1.60 10.30
CA ARG A 108 3.78 0.41 10.61
C ARG A 108 3.00 -0.89 10.43
N GLY A 109 1.70 -0.90 10.76
CA GLY A 109 0.82 -2.04 10.54
C GLY A 109 0.63 -2.34 9.06
N CYS A 110 0.33 -1.30 8.28
CA CYS A 110 0.17 -1.37 6.82
C CYS A 110 1.44 -1.88 6.14
N LEU A 111 2.59 -1.30 6.44
CA LEU A 111 3.87 -1.68 5.85
C LEU A 111 4.20 -3.14 6.14
N ARG A 112 4.12 -3.57 7.42
CA ARG A 112 4.34 -4.96 7.82
C ARG A 112 3.38 -5.92 7.13
N ARG A 113 2.10 -5.54 6.98
CA ARG A 113 1.11 -6.35 6.28
C ARG A 113 1.47 -6.54 4.81
N MET A 114 1.86 -5.49 4.10
CA MET A 114 2.24 -5.60 2.69
C MET A 114 3.47 -6.50 2.56
N GLN A 115 4.50 -6.23 3.36
CA GLN A 115 5.76 -6.96 3.36
C GLN A 115 5.60 -8.45 3.68
N SER A 116 4.71 -8.81 4.60
CA SER A 116 4.47 -10.21 4.97
C SER A 116 3.97 -11.08 3.82
N ARG A 117 3.43 -10.47 2.75
CA ARG A 117 2.89 -11.21 1.59
C ARG A 117 3.86 -11.32 0.42
N LEU A 118 4.89 -10.48 0.37
CA LEU A 118 5.80 -10.37 -0.76
C LEU A 118 6.51 -11.70 -1.11
N PRO A 119 7.02 -12.50 -0.15
CA PRO A 119 7.66 -13.78 -0.48
C PRO A 119 6.71 -14.77 -1.16
N ARG A 120 5.47 -14.85 -0.66
CA ARG A 120 4.48 -15.76 -1.23
C ARG A 120 4.07 -15.35 -2.63
N LEU A 121 3.79 -14.06 -2.86
CA LEU A 121 3.40 -13.59 -4.19
C LEU A 121 4.55 -13.73 -5.18
N THR A 122 5.78 -13.42 -4.78
CA THR A 122 6.97 -13.63 -5.62
C THR A 122 7.07 -15.10 -6.07
N ASN A 123 6.89 -16.04 -5.15
CA ASN A 123 6.90 -17.47 -5.48
C ASN A 123 5.74 -17.88 -6.38
N LEU A 124 4.54 -17.35 -6.17
CA LEU A 124 3.37 -17.65 -7.01
C LEU A 124 3.55 -17.12 -8.45
N PHE A 125 4.13 -15.93 -8.63
CA PHE A 125 4.50 -15.44 -9.97
C PHE A 125 5.55 -16.34 -10.63
N LYS A 126 6.60 -16.70 -9.88
CA LYS A 126 7.65 -17.61 -10.35
C LYS A 126 7.08 -18.97 -10.80
N GLN A 127 6.14 -19.54 -10.03
CA GLN A 127 5.47 -20.80 -10.38
C GLN A 127 4.65 -20.73 -11.67
N GLN A 128 4.26 -19.52 -12.10
CA GLN A 128 3.56 -19.30 -13.36
C GLN A 128 4.50 -18.88 -14.50
N ASN A 129 5.83 -18.95 -14.29
CA ASN A 129 6.85 -18.49 -15.23
C ASN A 129 6.70 -17.01 -15.63
N ILE A 130 6.25 -16.16 -14.70
CA ILE A 130 6.18 -14.71 -14.90
C ILE A 130 7.32 -14.04 -14.13
N ASP A 131 8.20 -13.33 -14.85
CA ASP A 131 9.24 -12.51 -14.23
C ASP A 131 8.64 -11.19 -13.73
N ILE A 132 8.61 -11.01 -12.42
CA ILE A 132 8.09 -9.78 -11.79
C ILE A 132 8.88 -8.53 -12.17
N LYS A 133 10.12 -8.66 -12.67
CA LYS A 133 10.90 -7.52 -13.18
C LYS A 133 10.36 -6.94 -14.47
N GLN A 134 9.74 -7.77 -15.31
CA GLN A 134 9.08 -7.39 -16.58
C GLN A 134 7.58 -7.12 -16.40
N HIS A 135 7.07 -7.33 -15.19
CA HIS A 135 5.65 -7.30 -14.86
C HIS A 135 5.41 -6.61 -13.51
N LYS A 136 6.14 -5.51 -13.26
CA LYS A 136 6.12 -4.77 -11.99
C LYS A 136 4.72 -4.28 -11.66
N THR A 137 4.01 -3.74 -12.65
CA THR A 137 2.62 -3.26 -12.50
C THR A 137 1.70 -4.40 -12.08
N ALA A 138 1.82 -5.57 -12.70
CA ALA A 138 1.03 -6.74 -12.34
C ALA A 138 1.35 -7.21 -10.91
N PHE A 139 2.63 -7.19 -10.52
CA PHE A 139 3.05 -7.55 -9.17
C PHE A 139 2.46 -6.59 -8.11
N VAL A 140 2.54 -5.27 -8.32
CA VAL A 140 1.93 -4.28 -7.42
C VAL A 140 0.40 -4.45 -7.34
N ASN A 141 -0.27 -4.73 -8.46
CA ASN A 141 -1.70 -5.04 -8.46
C ASN A 141 -2.03 -6.29 -7.63
N SER A 142 -1.17 -7.31 -7.61
CA SER A 142 -1.34 -8.49 -6.77
C SER A 142 -1.21 -8.17 -5.27
N VAL A 143 -0.27 -7.29 -4.89
CA VAL A 143 -0.09 -6.82 -3.51
C VAL A 143 -1.28 -5.95 -3.07
N ASP A 144 -1.80 -5.09 -3.95
CA ASP A 144 -3.01 -4.31 -3.68
C ASP A 144 -4.25 -5.20 -3.42
N LEU A 145 -4.37 -6.36 -4.09
CA LEU A 145 -5.45 -7.32 -3.78
C LEU A 145 -5.33 -7.90 -2.36
N TRP A 146 -4.10 -8.08 -1.87
CA TRP A 146 -3.85 -8.52 -0.50
C TRP A 146 -4.25 -7.44 0.53
N ASN A 147 -4.08 -6.17 0.17
CA ASN A 147 -4.53 -5.05 0.98
C ASN A 147 -6.07 -5.03 1.13
N GLN A 148 -6.81 -5.33 0.06
CA GLN A 148 -8.28 -5.22 0.04
C GLN A 148 -9.06 -6.41 0.61
N ALA A 149 -8.52 -7.62 0.48
CA ALA A 149 -9.35 -8.81 0.58
C ALA A 149 -8.64 -9.98 1.25
N ALA A 150 -9.42 -11.07 1.42
CA ALA A 150 -8.91 -12.32 1.94
C ALA A 150 -7.73 -12.86 1.09
N PRO A 151 -6.76 -13.56 1.71
CA PRO A 151 -5.52 -13.97 1.05
C PRO A 151 -5.70 -14.75 -0.27
N ARG A 152 -6.80 -15.52 -0.39
CA ARG A 152 -7.13 -16.26 -1.62
C ARG A 152 -7.28 -15.38 -2.87
N VAL A 153 -7.67 -14.10 -2.70
CA VAL A 153 -7.86 -13.17 -3.83
C VAL A 153 -6.50 -12.81 -4.42
N SER A 154 -5.54 -12.37 -3.59
CA SER A 154 -4.17 -12.11 -4.03
C SER A 154 -3.46 -13.37 -4.54
N ASP A 155 -3.74 -14.54 -3.96
CA ASP A 155 -3.08 -15.80 -4.35
C ASP A 155 -3.52 -16.34 -5.71
N ASN A 156 -4.78 -16.11 -6.09
CA ASN A 156 -5.29 -16.55 -7.38
C ASN A 156 -4.81 -15.65 -8.53
N PHE A 157 -4.45 -14.40 -8.21
CA PHE A 157 -4.09 -13.41 -9.22
C PHE A 157 -2.95 -13.86 -10.15
N PRO A 158 -1.80 -14.38 -9.69
CA PRO A 158 -0.70 -14.75 -10.58
C PRO A 158 -1.09 -15.80 -11.62
N LYS A 159 -1.87 -16.81 -11.22
CA LYS A 159 -2.38 -17.85 -12.11
C LYS A 159 -3.31 -17.27 -13.19
N LEU A 160 -4.25 -16.42 -12.78
CA LEU A 160 -5.21 -15.80 -13.69
C LEU A 160 -4.51 -14.81 -14.63
N TYR A 161 -3.55 -14.04 -14.14
CA TYR A 161 -2.75 -13.13 -14.92
C TYR A 161 -1.95 -13.89 -15.99
N ALA A 162 -1.21 -14.94 -15.61
CA ALA A 162 -0.45 -15.75 -16.54
C ALA A 162 -1.32 -16.47 -17.58
N ALA A 163 -2.55 -16.87 -17.23
CA ALA A 163 -3.50 -17.40 -18.21
C ALA A 163 -3.91 -16.35 -19.24
N ASN A 164 -4.20 -15.12 -18.82
CA ASN A 164 -4.55 -14.02 -19.72
C ASN A 164 -3.37 -13.60 -20.63
N ILE A 165 -2.14 -13.59 -20.12
CA ILE A 165 -0.94 -13.31 -20.92
C ILE A 165 -0.73 -14.40 -21.98
N ARG A 166 -0.84 -15.69 -21.61
CA ARG A 166 -0.74 -16.80 -22.56
C ARG A 166 -1.84 -16.80 -23.63
N TYR A 167 -3.00 -16.24 -23.31
CA TYR A 167 -4.09 -16.02 -24.28
C TYR A 167 -3.80 -14.85 -25.23
N GLY A 168 -2.72 -14.10 -25.03
CA GLY A 168 -2.34 -12.97 -25.89
C GLY A 168 -3.05 -11.65 -25.54
N LEU A 169 -3.64 -11.53 -24.34
CA LEU A 169 -4.22 -10.25 -23.93
C LEU A 169 -3.12 -9.21 -23.67
N PRO A 170 -3.34 -7.93 -24.04
CA PRO A 170 -2.49 -6.84 -23.60
C PRO A 170 -2.36 -6.81 -22.08
N VAL A 171 -1.18 -6.44 -21.57
CA VAL A 171 -0.85 -6.46 -20.12
C VAL A 171 -1.93 -5.78 -19.27
N ASP A 172 -2.39 -4.60 -19.68
CA ASP A 172 -3.42 -3.85 -18.96
C ASP A 172 -4.76 -4.61 -18.85
N SER A 173 -5.17 -5.27 -19.95
CA SER A 173 -6.37 -6.11 -19.98
C SER A 173 -6.18 -7.39 -19.17
N ALA A 174 -5.00 -8.00 -19.22
CA ALA A 174 -4.67 -9.17 -18.43
C ALA A 174 -4.72 -8.88 -16.92
N ILE A 175 -4.19 -7.72 -16.48
CA ILE A 175 -4.27 -7.29 -15.08
C ILE A 175 -5.74 -7.08 -14.69
N ARG A 176 -6.52 -6.32 -15.48
CA ARG A 176 -7.94 -6.06 -15.18
C ARG A 176 -8.71 -7.38 -15.03
N ASN A 177 -8.61 -8.28 -16.01
CA ASN A 177 -9.32 -9.55 -15.99
C ASN A 177 -8.91 -10.40 -14.78
N ALA A 178 -7.61 -10.52 -14.51
CA ALA A 178 -7.12 -11.28 -13.37
C ALA A 178 -7.61 -10.71 -12.02
N ARG A 179 -7.69 -9.38 -11.87
CA ARG A 179 -8.27 -8.76 -10.67
C ARG A 179 -9.75 -9.09 -10.52
N VAL A 180 -10.51 -8.97 -11.60
CA VAL A 180 -11.97 -9.22 -11.58
C VAL A 180 -12.27 -10.68 -11.27
N ASP A 181 -11.57 -11.61 -11.92
CA ASP A 181 -11.81 -13.05 -11.76
C ASP A 181 -11.27 -13.59 -10.42
N ALA A 182 -10.27 -12.93 -9.81
CA ALA A 182 -9.80 -13.26 -8.47
C ALA A 182 -10.84 -12.93 -7.38
N PHE A 183 -11.67 -11.90 -7.60
CA PHE A 183 -12.73 -11.49 -6.68
C PHE A 183 -13.95 -12.39 -6.80
N ASN A 184 -14.52 -12.79 -5.65
CA ASN A 184 -15.75 -13.59 -5.61
C ASN A 184 -17.00 -12.70 -5.52
N HIS A 185 -18.13 -13.18 -6.05
CA HIS A 185 -19.49 -12.67 -5.87
C HIS A 185 -20.00 -12.65 -4.40
N ARG A 186 -19.14 -12.80 -3.39
CA ARG A 186 -19.45 -12.72 -1.95
C ARG A 186 -18.93 -11.43 -1.30
N ALA A 187 -18.45 -10.46 -2.07
CA ALA A 187 -17.95 -9.17 -1.61
C ALA A 187 -19.09 -8.22 -1.16
N ARG A 188 -19.83 -8.59 -0.11
CA ARG A 188 -21.01 -7.84 0.38
C ARG A 188 -20.72 -6.37 0.68
N GLY A 189 -19.57 -6.06 1.28
CA GLY A 189 -19.15 -4.68 1.55
C GLY A 189 -19.06 -3.83 0.28
N LEU A 190 -18.39 -4.35 -0.75
CA LEU A 190 -18.29 -3.70 -2.06
C LEU A 190 -19.67 -3.52 -2.71
N PHE A 191 -20.53 -4.55 -2.68
CA PHE A 191 -21.87 -4.43 -3.28
C PHE A 191 -22.74 -3.37 -2.58
N ASN A 192 -22.60 -3.20 -1.27
CA ASN A 192 -23.27 -2.12 -0.56
C ASN A 192 -22.74 -0.74 -1.00
N ILE A 193 -21.44 -0.60 -1.29
CA ILE A 193 -20.86 0.64 -1.83
C ILE A 193 -21.40 0.88 -3.25
N CYS A 194 -21.33 -0.12 -4.13
CA CYS A 194 -21.83 -0.02 -5.50
C CYS A 194 -23.33 0.33 -5.59
N GLY A 195 -24.13 -0.11 -4.61
CA GLY A 195 -25.56 0.16 -4.55
C GLY A 195 -25.95 1.50 -3.90
N ARG A 196 -24.99 2.24 -3.33
CA ARG A 196 -25.23 3.51 -2.60
C ARG A 196 -24.53 4.72 -3.24
N GLU A 197 -23.36 4.51 -3.82
CA GLU A 197 -22.51 5.61 -4.29
C GLU A 197 -22.83 5.98 -5.75
N PRO A 198 -23.10 7.27 -6.07
CA PRO A 198 -23.48 7.72 -7.41
C PRO A 198 -22.51 7.29 -8.52
N TYR A 199 -21.21 7.26 -8.22
CA TYR A 199 -20.17 6.81 -9.16
C TYR A 199 -20.47 5.41 -9.73
N TYR A 200 -20.95 4.49 -8.89
CA TYR A 200 -21.26 3.12 -9.29
C TYR A 200 -22.69 2.98 -9.81
N ILE A 201 -23.67 3.64 -9.18
CA ILE A 201 -25.09 3.56 -9.55
C ILE A 201 -25.28 3.85 -11.03
N ASN A 202 -24.74 4.97 -11.53
CA ASN A 202 -24.91 5.37 -12.93
C ASN A 202 -24.30 4.35 -13.91
N ARG A 203 -23.18 3.71 -13.52
CA ARG A 203 -22.48 2.71 -14.34
C ARG A 203 -23.11 1.32 -14.28
N LEU A 204 -24.04 1.11 -13.34
CA LEU A 204 -24.74 -0.15 -13.10
C LEU A 204 -26.22 -0.08 -13.49
N ALA A 205 -26.70 1.06 -13.98
CA ALA A 205 -28.12 1.32 -14.26
C ALA A 205 -28.76 0.30 -15.21
N PHE A 206 -28.00 -0.24 -16.17
CA PHE A 206 -28.48 -1.24 -17.15
C PHE A 206 -28.50 -2.68 -16.63
N TYR A 207 -28.09 -2.91 -15.38
CA TYR A 207 -28.03 -4.24 -14.79
C TYR A 207 -29.06 -4.37 -13.67
N GLN A 208 -29.79 -5.49 -13.64
CA GLN A 208 -30.69 -5.79 -12.54
C GLN A 208 -29.91 -5.84 -11.21
N LYS A 209 -30.30 -5.00 -10.24
CA LYS A 209 -29.59 -4.82 -8.96
C LYS A 209 -29.33 -6.17 -8.28
N TYR A 210 -28.08 -6.38 -7.85
CA TYR A 210 -27.59 -7.61 -7.18
C TYR A 210 -27.65 -8.92 -7.98
N SER A 211 -28.06 -8.89 -9.27
CA SER A 211 -27.91 -10.02 -10.18
C SER A 211 -26.44 -10.42 -10.35
N ARG A 212 -26.17 -11.60 -10.92
CA ARG A 212 -24.80 -12.06 -11.20
C ARG A 212 -24.04 -11.08 -12.10
N SER A 213 -24.69 -10.58 -13.15
CA SER A 213 -24.11 -9.61 -14.08
C SER A 213 -23.83 -8.28 -13.38
N TRP A 214 -24.75 -7.79 -12.55
CA TRP A 214 -24.55 -6.58 -11.73
C TRP A 214 -23.36 -6.73 -10.78
N LYS A 215 -23.25 -7.87 -10.06
CA LYS A 215 -22.15 -8.12 -9.12
C LYS A 215 -20.80 -8.18 -9.83
N ARG A 216 -20.72 -8.90 -10.95
CA ARG A 216 -19.50 -8.97 -11.77
C ARG A 216 -19.13 -7.59 -12.31
N LYS A 217 -20.11 -6.80 -12.77
CA LYS A 217 -19.85 -5.45 -13.27
C LYS A 217 -19.41 -4.48 -12.17
N CYS A 218 -19.97 -4.58 -10.97
CA CYS A 218 -19.54 -3.80 -9.81
C CYS A 218 -18.08 -4.11 -9.44
N ILE A 219 -17.69 -5.39 -9.41
CA ILE A 219 -16.28 -5.80 -9.22
C ILE A 219 -15.40 -5.20 -10.32
N ASP A 220 -15.81 -5.33 -11.59
CA ASP A 220 -15.08 -4.77 -12.73
C ASP A 220 -14.83 -3.25 -12.61
N ILE A 221 -15.87 -2.47 -12.29
CA ILE A 221 -15.76 -1.02 -12.13
C ILE A 221 -14.77 -0.67 -11.02
N ASP A 222 -14.88 -1.32 -9.86
CA ASP A 222 -14.02 -1.05 -8.71
C ASP A 222 -12.57 -1.45 -8.95
N GLN A 223 -12.36 -2.66 -9.46
CA GLN A 223 -11.03 -3.20 -9.70
C GLN A 223 -10.30 -2.48 -10.83
N ASN A 224 -11.03 -2.03 -11.87
CA ASN A 224 -10.45 -1.21 -12.91
C ASN A 224 -10.09 0.19 -12.41
N ARG A 225 -10.90 0.81 -11.52
CA ARG A 225 -10.55 2.08 -10.87
C ARG A 225 -9.22 1.96 -10.12
N ARG A 226 -9.05 0.91 -9.32
CA ARG A 226 -7.80 0.67 -8.58
C ARG A 226 -6.60 0.42 -9.49
N ARG A 227 -6.76 -0.42 -10.51
CA ARG A 227 -5.71 -0.66 -11.52
C ARG A 227 -5.24 0.66 -12.14
N LEU A 228 -6.18 1.51 -12.57
CA LEU A 228 -5.84 2.80 -13.19
C LEU A 228 -5.10 3.71 -12.22
N ALA A 229 -5.49 3.76 -10.95
CA ALA A 229 -4.78 4.52 -9.92
C ALA A 229 -3.35 4.00 -9.72
N ILE A 230 -3.16 2.68 -9.60
CA ILE A 230 -1.83 2.06 -9.48
C ILE A 230 -0.97 2.45 -10.68
N ASN A 231 -1.47 2.26 -11.90
CA ASN A 231 -0.73 2.56 -13.13
C ASN A 231 -0.32 4.04 -13.18
N ALA A 232 -1.20 4.96 -12.77
CA ALA A 232 -0.91 6.39 -12.76
C ALA A 232 0.20 6.76 -11.76
N ALA A 233 0.18 6.17 -10.56
CA ALA A 233 1.19 6.41 -9.54
C ALA A 233 2.56 5.80 -9.92
N LEU A 234 2.58 4.56 -10.42
CA LEU A 234 3.82 3.91 -10.87
C LEU A 234 4.49 4.68 -12.00
N LYS A 235 3.73 5.11 -13.01
CA LYS A 235 4.26 5.97 -14.09
C LYS A 235 4.81 7.28 -13.55
N ASN A 236 4.15 7.92 -12.59
CA ASN A 236 4.65 9.14 -11.97
C ASN A 236 5.97 8.92 -11.19
N LYS A 237 6.21 7.70 -10.71
CA LYS A 237 7.44 7.28 -10.01
C LYS A 237 8.50 6.66 -10.93
N GLY A 238 8.30 6.71 -12.26
CA GLY A 238 9.25 6.16 -13.22
C GLY A 238 9.31 4.62 -13.26
N VAL A 239 8.29 3.94 -12.73
CA VAL A 239 8.19 2.48 -12.77
C VAL A 239 7.40 2.05 -14.02
N PHE A 240 8.07 1.28 -14.87
CA PHE A 240 7.52 0.71 -16.10
C PHE A 240 7.72 -0.82 -16.12
N ASP A 241 6.84 -1.51 -16.82
CA ASP A 241 6.92 -2.95 -17.11
C ASP A 241 8.00 -3.25 -18.15
#